data_AF-A0A6P8H069-F1
#
_entry.id   AF-A0A6P8H069-F1
#
_cell.length_a   1.000
_cell.length_b   1.000
_cell.length_c   1.000
_cell.angle_alpha   90.00
_cell.angle_beta   90.00
_cell.angle_gamma   90.00
#
_symmetry.space_group_name_H-M   'P 1'
#
loop_
_entity.id
_entity.type
_entity.pdbx_description
1 polymer ?
#
loop_
_entity_poly.entity_id
_entity_poly.type
_entity_poly.pdbx_seq_one_letter_code
_entity_poly.pdbx_strand_id
1 'polypeptide(L)'
;MEMTEGSYRQLDPDGVNRPSMDKHKETDTGPLKRAAVCLGVLCALLLSAIALLSFKMMENKQLQTSYKEKLQMQSGYDNMTIEYKQLQITYKNLKTKKSQLQTSIKSSLQNSYNSLLREKSQLQTGFNNLTEENSQLQTSYNNLNKDKSQLQTSYSNLFREKLQLQGSYENLNEQKSGLQTRNDRCTTEKSSLQNTYDSLLREKSQLQTGFNNLTEENSQLQTSYNNPNTEKSQLQTSYKEKLQMQSGYDNMTIEYKQLQITYNNLKTEKSQLQNSNSNLSREKLQLQSSYDSLNEEKSGLQTRNDRFTSEKPGLQTRNYRCTSEKSSLQSSYNSLLREKSQLQTGYNNLTEENSQLQTSYNNLNKEKPQLQTSYNNLNREKSQLQTSYNNPNTEKFQLQDKFHTMAAEKDKLQKRLCNPRMEITKYAVDVTLDPDTAENNLILSADGKQVRHVDSPQNLPDNPQRFDPVVNVLGKQGFTTGRFYYEVEVSGKTAWDLGVARESSNRKGRISLSPENGYWTIWLKNGDKYEAIENPSVLLSLKEKPERVAVFVDYEAGLVSFYDPDRWNLIHSFRGVSFKEKIYPFFSPSTRDGGKNSSPLIIITPISCPN
;
A
#
# COMPACT_ATOMS: atom_id res chain seq x y z
N MET A 1 -30.42 -14.78 -76.87
CA MET A 1 -29.60 -15.97 -77.12
C MET A 1 -30.57 -17.13 -77.13
N GLU A 2 -31.13 -17.43 -78.30
CA GLU A 2 -30.54 -18.36 -79.29
C GLU A 2 -30.43 -19.76 -78.69
N MET A 3 -30.87 -20.85 -79.30
CA MET A 3 -31.45 -21.14 -80.61
C MET A 3 -31.90 -22.63 -80.50
N THR A 4 -33.09 -23.00 -80.98
CA THR A 4 -33.32 -23.91 -82.15
C THR A 4 -32.57 -25.27 -82.07
N GLU A 5 -33.07 -26.42 -82.50
CA GLU A 5 -33.97 -26.81 -83.59
C GLU A 5 -34.20 -28.34 -83.41
N GLY A 6 -35.34 -28.92 -83.80
CA GLY A 6 -35.45 -29.67 -85.06
C GLY A 6 -35.05 -31.15 -84.88
N SER A 7 -35.60 -32.15 -85.55
CA SER A 7 -36.47 -32.18 -86.71
C SER A 7 -36.89 -33.65 -86.95
N TYR A 8 -38.15 -33.84 -87.31
CA TYR A 8 -38.68 -34.72 -88.37
C TYR A 8 -38.01 -36.06 -88.75
N ARG A 9 -38.89 -37.07 -88.94
CA ARG A 9 -39.16 -37.88 -90.18
C ARG A 9 -39.61 -39.29 -89.80
N GLN A 10 -40.41 -40.05 -90.54
CA GLN A 10 -41.37 -39.91 -91.65
C GLN A 10 -41.67 -41.35 -92.10
N LEU A 11 -42.90 -41.63 -92.55
CA LEU A 11 -43.27 -42.62 -93.60
C LEU A 11 -43.23 -44.13 -93.27
N ASP A 12 -44.42 -44.76 -93.19
CA ASP A 12 -45.03 -45.70 -94.18
C ASP A 12 -44.11 -46.46 -95.17
N PRO A 13 -44.53 -47.55 -95.88
CA PRO A 13 -45.74 -48.41 -95.81
C PRO A 13 -45.49 -49.92 -96.16
N ASP A 14 -46.58 -50.69 -96.30
CA ASP A 14 -46.84 -51.78 -97.28
C ASP A 14 -46.16 -53.18 -97.24
N GLY A 15 -46.99 -54.18 -97.58
CA GLY A 15 -46.62 -55.54 -98.02
C GLY A 15 -47.52 -56.63 -97.42
N VAL A 16 -48.79 -56.78 -97.81
CA VAL A 16 -49.30 -57.54 -98.99
C VAL A 16 -48.57 -58.88 -99.24
N ASN A 17 -49.20 -60.00 -98.84
CA ASN A 17 -49.38 -61.20 -99.67
C ASN A 17 -50.37 -62.22 -99.06
N ARG A 18 -51.55 -62.34 -99.67
CA ARG A 18 -52.32 -63.59 -99.90
C ARG A 18 -51.80 -64.23 -101.20
N PRO A 19 -52.04 -65.51 -101.58
CA PRO A 19 -53.25 -66.33 -101.41
C PRO A 19 -52.97 -67.84 -101.10
N SER A 20 -53.93 -68.72 -100.79
CA SER A 20 -54.72 -69.45 -101.79
C SER A 20 -55.69 -70.44 -101.12
N MET A 21 -56.90 -70.52 -101.71
CA MET A 21 -57.88 -71.61 -101.83
C MET A 21 -57.75 -72.83 -100.89
N ASP A 22 -58.83 -73.31 -100.26
CA ASP A 22 -59.95 -73.83 -101.03
C ASP A 22 -61.34 -73.77 -100.38
N LYS A 23 -62.33 -73.78 -101.29
CA LYS A 23 -63.75 -73.55 -101.08
C LYS A 23 -64.48 -74.78 -100.52
N HIS A 24 -65.54 -74.49 -99.77
CA HIS A 24 -66.91 -75.02 -99.87
C HIS A 24 -67.54 -74.92 -98.47
N LYS A 25 -68.79 -74.50 -98.25
CA LYS A 25 -69.95 -74.20 -99.08
C LYS A 25 -70.84 -73.28 -98.22
N GLU A 26 -71.70 -72.54 -98.90
CA GLU A 26 -72.65 -71.54 -98.38
C GLU A 26 -73.42 -71.95 -97.11
N THR A 27 -73.76 -70.97 -96.26
CA THR A 27 -75.15 -70.61 -95.96
C THR A 27 -75.26 -69.31 -95.14
N ASP A 28 -76.37 -68.62 -95.39
CA ASP A 28 -76.88 -67.30 -95.02
C ASP A 28 -76.81 -66.88 -93.53
N THR A 29 -76.75 -65.56 -93.21
CA THR A 29 -77.34 -64.92 -92.00
C THR A 29 -77.05 -63.40 -91.88
N GLY A 30 -78.11 -62.59 -91.99
CA GLY A 30 -78.13 -61.12 -91.83
C GLY A 30 -78.18 -60.42 -90.43
N PRO A 31 -77.93 -61.02 -89.23
CA PRO A 31 -78.04 -60.28 -87.96
C PRO A 31 -76.74 -59.65 -87.41
N LEU A 32 -75.54 -59.97 -87.92
CA LEU A 32 -74.28 -59.59 -87.24
C LEU A 32 -73.86 -58.10 -87.36
N LYS A 33 -74.34 -57.35 -88.35
CA LYS A 33 -73.85 -55.97 -88.60
C LYS A 33 -74.37 -54.92 -87.61
N ARG A 34 -75.53 -55.15 -86.96
CA ARG A 34 -76.14 -54.18 -86.02
C ARG A 34 -75.54 -54.26 -84.61
N ALA A 35 -75.04 -55.42 -84.19
CA ALA A 35 -74.42 -55.60 -82.87
C ALA A 35 -73.05 -54.90 -82.74
N ALA A 36 -72.26 -54.86 -83.83
CA ALA A 36 -70.93 -54.23 -83.83
C ALA A 36 -70.97 -52.71 -83.64
N VAL A 37 -71.98 -52.03 -84.19
CA VAL A 37 -72.15 -50.57 -84.04
C VAL A 37 -72.52 -50.22 -82.60
N CYS A 38 -73.43 -50.99 -81.98
CA CYS A 38 -73.79 -50.78 -80.57
C CYS A 38 -72.61 -51.04 -79.62
N LEU A 39 -71.79 -52.05 -79.89
CA LEU A 39 -70.58 -52.32 -79.09
C LEU A 39 -69.53 -51.20 -79.23
N GLY A 40 -69.37 -50.65 -80.43
CA GLY A 40 -68.46 -49.53 -80.68
C GLY A 40 -68.87 -48.25 -79.94
N VAL A 41 -70.17 -47.93 -79.92
CA VAL A 41 -70.70 -46.78 -79.17
C VAL A 41 -70.56 -46.98 -77.66
N LEU A 42 -70.82 -48.19 -77.16
CA LEU A 42 -70.60 -48.53 -75.73
C LEU A 42 -69.11 -48.42 -75.34
N CYS A 43 -68.20 -48.87 -76.20
CA CYS A 43 -66.77 -48.70 -75.97
C CYS A 43 -66.35 -47.23 -75.99
N ALA A 44 -66.87 -46.42 -76.92
CA ALA A 44 -66.56 -44.99 -76.97
C ALA A 44 -67.06 -44.25 -75.72
N LEU A 45 -68.26 -44.58 -75.24
CA LEU A 45 -68.81 -44.02 -74.00
C LEU A 45 -68.00 -44.45 -72.77
N LEU A 46 -67.63 -45.73 -72.67
CA LEU A 46 -66.78 -46.24 -71.59
C LEU A 46 -65.39 -45.58 -71.58
N LEU A 47 -64.76 -45.45 -72.75
CA LEU A 47 -63.47 -44.77 -72.87
C LEU A 47 -63.59 -43.28 -72.52
N SER A 48 -64.67 -42.61 -72.91
CA SER A 48 -64.93 -41.22 -72.51
C SER A 48 -65.13 -41.07 -71.00
N ALA A 49 -65.82 -42.02 -70.35
CA ALA A 49 -66.04 -42.02 -68.91
C ALA A 49 -64.73 -42.28 -68.14
N ILE A 50 -63.91 -43.20 -68.62
CA ILE A 50 -62.57 -43.48 -68.08
C ILE A 50 -61.66 -42.26 -68.26
N ALA A 51 -61.71 -41.59 -69.42
CA ALA A 51 -60.95 -40.36 -69.65
C ALA A 51 -61.38 -39.24 -68.69
N LEU A 52 -62.69 -39.02 -68.51
CA LEU A 52 -63.24 -38.06 -67.54
C LEU A 52 -62.83 -38.39 -66.09
N LEU A 53 -62.90 -39.66 -65.69
CA LEU A 53 -62.44 -40.12 -64.37
C LEU A 53 -60.94 -39.90 -64.18
N SER A 54 -60.13 -40.19 -65.21
CA SER A 54 -58.69 -39.98 -65.17
C SER A 54 -58.32 -38.49 -65.07
N PHE A 55 -59.03 -37.61 -65.78
CA PHE A 55 -58.89 -36.17 -65.68
C PHE A 55 -59.30 -35.66 -64.29
N LYS A 56 -60.43 -36.15 -63.75
CA LYS A 56 -60.89 -35.80 -62.40
C LYS A 56 -59.92 -36.26 -61.31
N MET A 57 -59.32 -37.45 -61.46
CA MET A 57 -58.27 -37.94 -60.55
C MET A 57 -56.99 -37.11 -60.65
N MET A 58 -56.62 -36.67 -61.86
CA MET A 58 -55.46 -35.79 -62.07
C MET A 58 -55.67 -34.41 -61.42
N GLU A 59 -56.84 -33.82 -61.60
CA GLU A 59 -57.26 -32.56 -60.97
C GLU A 59 -57.26 -32.67 -59.44
N ASN A 60 -57.75 -33.78 -58.88
CA ASN A 60 -57.73 -34.03 -57.43
C ASN A 60 -56.30 -34.22 -56.88
N LYS A 61 -55.42 -34.88 -57.64
CA LYS A 61 -54.00 -35.03 -57.26
C LYS A 61 -53.25 -33.69 -57.29
N GLN A 62 -53.55 -32.83 -58.26
CA GLN A 62 -53.03 -31.46 -58.31
C GLN A 62 -53.55 -30.63 -57.11
N LEU A 63 -54.85 -30.74 -56.80
CA LEU A 63 -55.45 -30.06 -55.64
C LEU A 63 -54.83 -30.53 -54.32
N GLN A 64 -54.58 -31.83 -54.17
CA GLN A 64 -53.95 -32.41 -52.98
C GLN A 64 -52.49 -31.98 -52.82
N THR A 65 -51.75 -31.85 -53.94
CA THR A 65 -50.36 -31.36 -53.95
C THR A 65 -50.34 -29.88 -53.56
N SER A 66 -51.21 -29.07 -54.17
CA SER A 66 -51.39 -27.64 -53.84
C SER A 66 -51.79 -27.44 -52.37
N TYR A 67 -52.63 -28.31 -51.80
CA TYR A 67 -53.01 -28.24 -50.39
C TYR A 67 -51.82 -28.56 -49.44
N LYS A 68 -50.99 -29.54 -49.79
CA LYS A 68 -49.76 -29.85 -49.03
C LYS A 68 -48.75 -28.70 -49.08
N GLU A 69 -48.53 -28.12 -50.25
CA GLU A 69 -47.67 -26.95 -50.43
C GLU A 69 -48.19 -25.75 -49.62
N LYS A 70 -49.51 -25.51 -49.61
CA LYS A 70 -50.13 -24.46 -48.79
C LYS A 70 -49.92 -24.69 -47.29
N LEU A 71 -50.01 -25.94 -46.82
CA LEU A 71 -49.74 -26.27 -45.41
C LEU A 71 -48.26 -26.05 -45.04
N GLN A 72 -47.34 -26.40 -45.95
CA GLN A 72 -45.90 -26.20 -45.76
C GLN A 72 -45.54 -24.71 -45.76
N MET A 73 -46.16 -23.92 -46.65
CA MET A 73 -46.02 -22.47 -46.67
C MET A 73 -46.58 -21.82 -45.39
N GLN A 74 -47.72 -22.31 -44.89
CA GLN A 74 -48.29 -21.84 -43.62
C GLN A 74 -47.38 -22.16 -42.43
N SER A 75 -46.85 -23.38 -42.36
CA SER A 75 -45.85 -23.77 -41.35
C SER A 75 -44.58 -22.92 -41.42
N GLY A 76 -44.09 -22.60 -42.63
CA GLY A 76 -42.96 -21.69 -42.82
C GLY A 76 -43.24 -20.28 -42.33
N TYR A 77 -44.45 -19.76 -42.60
CA TYR A 77 -44.89 -18.44 -42.14
C TYR A 77 -45.03 -18.38 -40.61
N ASP A 78 -45.57 -19.42 -39.98
CA ASP A 78 -45.70 -19.51 -38.53
C ASP A 78 -44.32 -19.59 -37.86
N ASN A 79 -43.37 -20.35 -38.42
CA ASN A 79 -41.99 -20.41 -37.94
C ASN A 79 -41.28 -19.06 -38.04
N MET A 80 -41.40 -18.39 -39.20
CA MET A 80 -40.82 -17.05 -39.41
C MET A 80 -41.42 -16.02 -38.44
N THR A 81 -42.71 -16.14 -38.12
CA THR A 81 -43.38 -15.29 -37.12
C THR A 81 -42.85 -15.53 -35.71
N ILE A 82 -42.57 -16.79 -35.35
CA ILE A 82 -41.95 -17.15 -34.06
C ILE A 82 -40.53 -16.59 -33.98
N GLU A 83 -39.71 -16.78 -35.01
CA GLU A 83 -38.34 -16.25 -35.08
C GLU A 83 -38.32 -14.72 -34.97
N TYR A 84 -39.23 -14.04 -35.66
CA TYR A 84 -39.36 -12.58 -35.57
C TYR A 84 -39.72 -12.12 -34.14
N LYS A 85 -40.64 -12.80 -33.46
CA LYS A 85 -40.97 -12.51 -32.05
C LYS A 85 -39.77 -12.77 -31.13
N GLN A 86 -39.02 -13.85 -31.36
CA GLN A 86 -37.78 -14.17 -30.63
C GLN A 86 -36.73 -13.07 -30.79
N LEU A 87 -36.57 -12.56 -32.01
CA LEU A 87 -35.64 -11.48 -32.34
C LEU A 87 -36.06 -10.17 -31.67
N GLN A 88 -37.36 -9.85 -31.64
CA GLN A 88 -37.87 -8.68 -30.93
C GLN A 88 -37.63 -8.74 -29.42
N ILE A 89 -37.83 -9.90 -28.79
CA ILE A 89 -37.51 -10.12 -27.38
C ILE A 89 -36.02 -9.91 -27.14
N THR A 90 -35.18 -10.51 -27.99
CA THR A 90 -33.72 -10.40 -27.91
C THR A 90 -33.27 -8.94 -28.05
N TYR A 91 -33.84 -8.20 -29.00
CA TYR A 91 -33.58 -6.77 -29.19
C TYR A 91 -33.97 -5.94 -27.95
N LYS A 92 -35.16 -6.17 -27.38
CA LYS A 92 -35.58 -5.50 -26.14
C LYS A 92 -34.61 -5.79 -24.98
N ASN A 93 -34.19 -7.04 -24.82
CA ASN A 93 -33.25 -7.43 -23.78
C ASN A 93 -31.87 -6.77 -23.96
N LEU A 94 -31.36 -6.72 -25.20
CA LEU A 94 -30.13 -6.01 -25.53
C LEU A 94 -30.22 -4.51 -25.24
N LYS A 95 -31.34 -3.87 -25.60
CA LYS A 95 -31.61 -2.46 -25.31
C LYS A 95 -31.63 -2.19 -23.81
N THR A 96 -32.28 -3.04 -23.03
CA THR A 96 -32.31 -2.95 -21.57
C THR A 96 -30.91 -3.13 -20.97
N LYS A 97 -30.16 -4.15 -21.40
CA LYS A 97 -28.77 -4.37 -20.95
C LYS A 97 -27.86 -3.19 -21.27
N LYS A 98 -28.00 -2.59 -22.46
CA LYS A 98 -27.27 -1.37 -22.84
C LYS A 98 -27.56 -0.22 -21.88
N SER A 99 -28.83 0.05 -21.58
CA SER A 99 -29.23 1.12 -20.66
C SER A 99 -28.73 0.86 -19.23
N GLN A 100 -28.80 -0.38 -18.76
CA GLN A 100 -28.28 -0.78 -17.45
C GLN A 100 -26.77 -0.60 -17.36
N LEU A 101 -26.04 -1.04 -18.38
CA LEU A 101 -24.58 -0.90 -18.45
C LEU A 101 -24.18 0.58 -18.48
N GLN A 102 -24.85 1.40 -19.29
CA GLN A 102 -24.60 2.83 -19.38
C GLN A 102 -24.86 3.55 -18.05
N THR A 103 -25.93 3.17 -17.34
CA THR A 103 -26.26 3.72 -16.01
C THR A 103 -25.22 3.30 -14.97
N SER A 104 -24.81 2.02 -14.98
CA SER A 104 -23.81 1.47 -14.07
C SER A 104 -22.43 2.11 -14.26
N ILE A 105 -21.99 2.27 -15.52
CA ILE A 105 -20.73 2.96 -15.83
C ILE A 105 -20.80 4.40 -15.36
N LYS A 106 -21.89 5.13 -15.66
CA LYS A 106 -22.04 6.53 -15.27
C LYS A 106 -22.02 6.72 -13.74
N SER A 107 -22.74 5.87 -13.00
CA SER A 107 -22.76 5.95 -11.53
C SER A 107 -21.41 5.57 -10.92
N SER A 108 -20.74 4.54 -11.45
CA SER A 108 -19.41 4.13 -10.99
C SER A 108 -18.37 5.24 -11.20
N LEU A 109 -18.32 5.85 -12.39
CA LEU A 109 -17.46 7.00 -12.67
C LEU A 109 -17.77 8.19 -11.78
N GLN A 110 -19.05 8.52 -11.57
CA GLN A 110 -19.44 9.62 -10.70
C GLN A 110 -19.00 9.40 -9.25
N ASN A 111 -19.16 8.17 -8.75
CA ASN A 111 -18.72 7.81 -7.40
C ASN A 111 -17.20 7.91 -7.27
N SER A 112 -16.46 7.41 -8.26
CA SER A 112 -15.00 7.49 -8.29
C SER A 112 -14.52 8.94 -8.33
N TYR A 113 -15.13 9.79 -9.17
CA TYR A 113 -14.86 11.23 -9.22
C TYR A 113 -15.12 11.92 -7.88
N ASN A 114 -16.27 11.64 -7.25
CA ASN A 114 -16.61 12.23 -5.95
C ASN A 114 -15.65 11.78 -4.84
N SER A 115 -15.17 10.53 -4.90
CA SER A 115 -14.15 10.00 -3.98
C SER A 115 -12.83 10.74 -4.14
N LEU A 116 -12.34 10.88 -5.39
CA LEU A 116 -11.12 11.63 -5.69
C LEU A 116 -11.23 13.09 -5.23
N LEU A 117 -12.40 13.71 -5.39
CA LEU A 117 -12.61 15.09 -4.96
C LEU A 117 -12.50 15.22 -3.43
N ARG A 118 -13.02 14.25 -2.68
CA ARG A 118 -12.89 14.20 -1.21
C ARG A 118 -11.44 13.99 -0.78
N GLU A 119 -10.72 13.06 -1.39
CA GLU A 119 -9.30 12.83 -1.13
C GLU A 119 -8.46 14.08 -1.43
N LYS A 120 -8.74 14.75 -2.55
CA LYS A 120 -8.09 16.03 -2.89
C LYS A 120 -8.32 17.08 -1.80
N SER A 121 -9.57 17.24 -1.33
CA SER A 121 -9.88 18.19 -0.25
C SER A 121 -9.17 17.82 1.06
N GLN A 122 -9.12 16.54 1.41
CA GLN A 122 -8.41 16.08 2.62
C GLN A 122 -6.90 16.34 2.54
N LEU A 123 -6.28 16.04 1.40
CA LEU A 123 -4.87 16.32 1.17
C LEU A 123 -4.57 17.82 1.23
N GLN A 124 -5.46 18.65 0.69
CA GLN A 124 -5.30 20.10 0.74
C GLN A 124 -5.39 20.65 2.17
N THR A 125 -6.34 20.14 2.98
CA THR A 125 -6.38 20.46 4.41
C THR A 125 -5.12 20.01 5.14
N GLY A 126 -4.65 18.78 4.88
CA GLY A 126 -3.40 18.27 5.47
C GLY A 126 -2.18 19.13 5.12
N PHE A 127 -2.09 19.58 3.86
CA PHE A 127 -1.03 20.49 3.41
C PHE A 127 -1.06 21.85 4.12
N ASN A 128 -2.25 22.42 4.30
CA ASN A 128 -2.40 23.68 5.01
C ASN A 128 -1.99 23.55 6.49
N ASN A 129 -2.40 22.48 7.16
CA ASN A 129 -2.01 22.21 8.54
C ASN A 129 -0.49 22.06 8.68
N LEU A 130 0.15 21.29 7.79
CA LEU A 130 1.61 21.13 7.78
C LEU A 130 2.34 22.46 7.53
N THR A 131 1.77 23.32 6.67
CA THR A 131 2.33 24.65 6.41
C THR A 131 2.28 25.51 7.67
N GLU A 132 1.16 25.44 8.41
CA GLU A 132 0.98 26.17 9.66
C GLU A 132 1.89 25.64 10.77
N GLU A 133 1.98 24.32 10.96
CA GLU A 133 2.92 23.68 11.89
C GLU A 133 4.38 24.09 11.58
N ASN A 134 4.76 24.09 10.30
CA ASN A 134 6.10 24.49 9.90
C ASN A 134 6.38 25.97 10.22
N SER A 135 5.38 26.86 10.07
CA SER A 135 5.51 28.27 10.44
C SER A 135 5.67 28.47 11.96
N GLN A 136 4.99 27.64 12.77
CA GLN A 136 5.11 27.64 14.22
C GLN A 136 6.48 27.12 14.66
N LEU A 137 6.96 26.03 14.06
CA LEU A 137 8.32 25.50 14.28
C LEU A 137 9.40 26.53 13.93
N GLN A 138 9.26 27.23 12.80
CA GLN A 138 10.18 28.30 12.41
C GLN A 138 10.22 29.43 13.47
N THR A 139 9.06 29.80 14.00
CA THR A 139 8.94 30.82 15.05
C THR A 139 9.62 30.35 16.34
N SER A 140 9.36 29.11 16.76
CA SER A 140 9.97 28.51 17.95
C SER A 140 11.50 28.42 17.82
N TYR A 141 12.00 28.02 16.64
CA TYR A 141 13.42 28.00 16.32
C TYR A 141 14.08 29.38 16.47
N ASN A 142 13.43 30.43 15.94
CA ASN A 142 13.93 31.79 16.04
C ASN A 142 13.98 32.28 17.48
N ASN A 143 12.96 31.97 18.28
CA ASN A 143 12.93 32.30 19.71
C ASN A 143 14.06 31.58 20.47
N LEU A 144 14.27 30.29 20.22
CA LEU A 144 15.34 29.52 20.85
C LEU A 144 16.73 30.09 20.53
N ASN A 145 16.95 30.56 19.29
CA ASN A 145 18.20 31.23 18.92
C ASN A 145 18.38 32.57 19.64
N LYS A 146 17.30 33.31 19.88
CA LYS A 146 17.32 34.54 20.66
C LYS A 146 17.66 34.25 22.12
N ASP A 147 17.03 33.26 22.72
CA ASP A 147 17.29 32.85 24.12
C ASP A 147 18.72 32.36 24.29
N LYS A 148 19.24 31.58 23.33
CA LYS A 148 20.65 31.18 23.29
C LYS A 148 21.59 32.39 23.30
N SER A 149 21.30 33.42 22.49
CA SER A 149 22.10 34.63 22.41
C SER A 149 22.07 35.44 23.72
N GLN A 150 20.90 35.51 24.35
CA GLN A 150 20.74 36.14 25.67
C GLN A 150 21.50 35.37 26.75
N LEU A 151 21.40 34.04 26.77
CA LEU A 151 22.11 33.20 27.74
C LEU A 151 23.64 33.35 27.60
N GLN A 152 24.14 33.43 26.37
CA GLN A 152 25.55 33.65 26.10
C GLN A 152 26.03 35.03 26.60
N THR A 153 25.17 36.05 26.49
CA THR A 153 25.42 37.38 27.06
C THR A 153 25.46 37.33 28.59
N SER A 154 24.46 36.70 29.21
CA SER A 154 24.40 36.53 30.67
C SER A 154 25.60 35.75 31.20
N TYR A 155 26.02 34.68 30.53
CA TYR A 155 27.22 33.93 30.88
C TYR A 155 28.47 34.81 30.86
N SER A 156 28.63 35.62 29.81
CA SER A 156 29.77 36.54 29.67
C SER A 156 29.78 37.62 30.76
N ASN A 157 28.60 38.08 31.20
CA ASN A 157 28.48 39.01 32.31
C ASN A 157 28.83 38.36 33.65
N LEU A 158 28.29 37.17 33.92
CA LEU A 158 28.58 36.42 35.15
C LEU A 158 30.07 36.09 35.27
N PHE A 159 30.71 35.75 34.15
CA PHE A 159 32.15 35.50 34.10
C PHE A 159 32.96 36.75 34.46
N ARG A 160 32.55 37.94 33.99
CA ARG A 160 33.17 39.22 34.35
C ARG A 160 32.97 39.55 35.83
N GLU A 161 31.77 39.35 36.36
CA GLU A 161 31.48 39.54 37.79
C GLU A 161 32.34 38.61 38.67
N LYS A 162 32.48 37.35 38.27
CA LYS A 162 33.36 36.39 38.96
C LYS A 162 34.80 36.89 39.04
N LEU A 163 35.35 37.41 37.93
CA LEU A 163 36.70 37.97 37.90
C LEU A 163 36.84 39.20 38.81
N GLN A 164 35.84 40.08 38.83
CA GLN A 164 35.83 41.25 39.71
C GLN A 164 35.76 40.87 41.19
N LEU A 165 34.93 39.88 41.54
CA LEU A 165 34.82 39.34 42.90
C LEU A 165 36.14 38.70 43.32
N GLN A 166 36.80 37.96 42.42
CA GLN A 166 38.10 37.38 42.70
C GLN A 166 39.15 38.46 43.00
N GLY A 167 39.24 39.51 42.18
CA GLY A 167 40.15 40.63 42.45
C GLY A 167 39.81 41.38 43.76
N SER A 168 38.53 41.51 44.08
CA SER A 168 38.09 42.12 45.36
C SER A 168 38.47 41.26 46.56
N TYR A 169 38.37 39.93 46.44
CA TYR A 169 38.78 38.99 47.47
C TYR A 169 40.30 39.04 47.71
N GLU A 170 41.09 39.06 46.65
CA GLU A 170 42.55 39.19 46.72
C GLU A 170 42.96 40.50 47.44
N ASN A 171 42.35 41.63 47.07
CA ASN A 171 42.59 42.91 47.72
C ASN A 171 42.22 42.89 49.22
N LEU A 172 41.07 42.31 49.57
CA LEU A 172 40.65 42.19 50.96
C LEU A 172 41.64 41.35 51.78
N ASN A 173 42.23 40.32 51.17
CA ASN A 173 43.22 39.47 51.82
C ASN A 173 44.55 40.22 52.05
N GLU A 174 44.97 41.07 51.10
CA GLU A 174 46.10 41.99 51.29
C GLU A 174 45.84 42.99 52.42
N GLN A 175 44.65 43.61 52.46
CA GLN A 175 44.28 44.54 53.53
C GLN A 175 44.28 43.84 54.90
N LYS A 176 43.77 42.61 54.97
CA LYS A 176 43.79 41.78 56.18
C LYS A 176 45.23 41.52 56.64
N SER A 177 46.12 41.17 55.71
CA SER A 177 47.55 40.98 56.01
C SER A 177 48.19 42.27 56.55
N GLY A 178 47.92 43.42 55.92
CA GLY A 178 48.42 44.71 56.39
C GLY A 178 47.88 45.12 57.76
N LEU A 179 46.62 44.81 58.07
CA LEU A 179 46.05 45.01 59.40
C LEU A 179 46.69 44.11 60.46
N GLN A 180 46.97 42.84 60.12
CA GLN A 180 47.68 41.92 60.99
C GLN A 180 49.06 42.48 61.37
N THR A 181 49.84 42.94 60.39
CA THR A 181 51.15 43.56 60.64
C THR A 181 51.06 44.79 61.55
N ARG A 182 50.04 45.65 61.34
CA ARG A 182 49.81 46.81 62.22
C ARG A 182 49.44 46.40 63.64
N ASN A 183 48.63 45.35 63.80
CA ASN A 183 48.24 44.84 65.10
C ASN A 183 49.43 44.24 65.86
N ASP A 184 50.29 43.49 65.17
CA ASP A 184 51.50 42.91 65.76
C ASP A 184 52.47 44.03 66.22
N ARG A 185 52.60 45.10 65.42
CA ARG A 185 53.37 46.30 65.81
C ARG A 185 52.78 46.99 67.03
N CYS A 186 51.47 47.22 67.06
CA CYS A 186 50.79 47.84 68.21
C CYS A 186 50.94 47.00 69.48
N THR A 187 50.91 45.67 69.34
CA THR A 187 51.17 44.73 70.45
C THR A 187 52.60 44.89 70.98
N THR A 188 53.58 45.00 70.09
CA THR A 188 54.99 45.23 70.46
C THR A 188 55.20 46.59 71.14
N GLU A 189 54.59 47.65 70.62
CA GLU A 189 54.61 48.99 71.20
C GLU A 189 53.98 48.99 72.60
N LYS A 190 52.84 48.32 72.78
CA LYS A 190 52.17 48.15 74.09
C LYS A 190 53.06 47.43 75.09
N SER A 191 53.72 46.33 74.71
CA SER A 191 54.66 45.63 75.59
C SER A 191 55.84 46.52 76.00
N SER A 192 56.35 47.35 75.08
CA SER A 192 57.44 48.29 75.36
C SER A 192 57.00 49.39 76.33
N LEU A 193 55.79 49.92 76.16
CA LEU A 193 55.20 50.89 77.08
C LEU A 193 54.97 50.30 78.47
N GLN A 194 54.49 49.05 78.55
CA GLN A 194 54.31 48.34 79.81
C GLN A 194 55.63 48.20 80.58
N ASN A 195 56.71 47.80 79.89
CA ASN A 195 58.04 47.71 80.49
C ASN A 195 58.51 49.07 81.04
N THR A 196 58.22 50.16 80.31
CA THR A 196 58.57 51.52 80.72
C THR A 196 57.76 51.94 81.97
N TYR A 197 56.46 51.63 81.99
CA TYR A 197 55.60 51.88 83.14
C TYR A 197 56.08 51.15 84.39
N ASP A 198 56.43 49.86 84.26
CA ASP A 198 56.93 49.05 85.38
C ASP A 198 58.27 49.59 85.91
N SER A 199 59.12 50.12 85.03
CA SER A 199 60.37 50.78 85.41
C SER A 199 60.13 52.07 86.20
N LEU A 200 59.24 52.94 85.70
CA LEU A 200 58.87 54.19 86.40
C LEU A 200 58.21 53.92 87.75
N LEU A 201 57.43 52.84 87.86
CA LEU A 201 56.82 52.43 89.12
C LEU A 201 57.88 52.05 90.16
N ARG A 202 58.94 51.34 89.75
CA ARG A 202 60.08 51.00 90.63
C ARG A 202 60.82 52.26 91.08
N GLU A 203 61.07 53.19 90.16
CA GLU A 203 61.73 54.47 90.46
C GLU A 203 60.93 55.31 91.45
N LYS A 204 59.61 55.40 91.25
CA LYS A 204 58.69 56.04 92.21
C LYS A 204 58.77 55.41 93.60
N SER A 205 58.81 54.09 93.69
CA SER A 205 58.97 53.38 94.97
C SER A 205 60.31 53.71 95.65
N GLN A 206 61.40 53.78 94.89
CA GLN A 206 62.71 54.17 95.42
C GLN A 206 62.73 55.61 95.95
N LEU A 207 62.13 56.55 95.21
CA LEU A 207 62.00 57.95 95.65
C LEU A 207 61.15 58.07 96.92
N GLN A 208 60.07 57.30 97.03
CA GLN A 208 59.24 57.23 98.23
C GLN A 208 60.05 56.76 99.45
N THR A 209 60.87 55.71 99.28
CA THR A 209 61.78 55.25 100.34
C THR A 209 62.78 56.33 100.73
N GLY A 210 63.40 57.01 99.75
CA GLY A 210 64.31 58.13 100.02
C GLY A 210 63.65 59.28 100.78
N PHE A 211 62.43 59.65 100.42
CA PHE A 211 61.65 60.69 101.12
C PHE A 211 61.34 60.29 102.58
N ASN A 212 60.98 59.03 102.81
CA ASN A 212 60.72 58.53 104.16
C ASN A 212 61.99 58.59 105.03
N ASN A 213 63.14 58.20 104.49
CA ASN A 213 64.43 58.29 105.20
C ASN A 213 64.78 59.74 105.56
N LEU A 214 64.63 60.69 104.63
CA LEU A 214 64.86 62.12 104.88
C LEU A 214 63.90 62.70 105.95
N THR A 215 62.65 62.23 105.96
CA THR A 215 61.67 62.62 106.99
C THR A 215 62.10 62.14 108.37
N GLU A 216 62.62 60.92 108.46
CA GLU A 216 63.15 60.34 109.70
C GLU A 216 64.39 61.10 110.19
N GLU A 217 65.32 61.43 109.29
CA GLU A 217 66.52 62.24 109.56
C GLU A 217 66.17 63.65 110.08
N ASN A 218 65.16 64.29 109.47
CA ASN A 218 64.67 65.60 109.91
C ASN A 218 64.00 65.54 111.30
N SER A 219 63.26 64.47 111.60
CA SER A 219 62.68 64.25 112.92
C SER A 219 63.74 64.00 114.01
N GLN A 220 64.89 63.41 113.65
CA GLN A 220 66.05 63.28 114.55
C GLN A 220 66.74 64.63 114.81
N LEU A 221 66.91 65.49 113.80
CA LEU A 221 67.42 66.86 113.96
C LEU A 221 66.51 67.73 114.85
N GLN A 222 65.19 67.57 114.72
CA GLN A 222 64.20 68.29 115.51
C GLN A 222 64.12 67.81 116.97
N THR A 223 64.51 66.55 117.22
CA THR A 223 64.68 65.97 118.56
C THR A 223 66.00 66.39 119.20
N SER A 224 67.06 66.61 118.41
CA SER A 224 68.32 67.22 118.86
C SER A 224 68.22 68.73 119.15
N TYR A 225 67.15 69.39 118.69
CA TYR A 225 66.96 70.84 118.81
C TYR A 225 66.20 71.26 120.10
N ASN A 226 65.61 70.33 120.85
CA ASN A 226 64.79 70.67 122.01
C ASN A 226 65.27 69.96 123.30
N ASN A 227 65.89 70.78 124.17
CA ASN A 227 66.11 70.66 125.64
C ASN A 227 67.56 70.36 126.12
N PRO A 228 68.11 71.02 127.18
CA PRO A 228 68.23 72.47 127.47
C PRO A 228 69.59 72.88 128.13
N ASN A 229 69.99 74.16 128.08
CA ASN A 229 70.21 75.06 129.25
C ASN A 229 71.09 76.30 128.93
N THR A 230 70.49 77.47 129.15
CA THR A 230 70.80 78.37 130.29
C THR A 230 72.26 78.71 130.57
N GLU A 231 72.69 79.93 130.22
CA GLU A 231 73.03 81.03 131.16
C GLU A 231 73.89 82.12 130.49
N LYS A 232 73.35 83.35 130.44
CA LYS A 232 74.07 84.53 130.98
C LYS A 232 73.07 85.62 131.35
N SER A 233 72.50 85.45 132.54
CA SER A 233 71.80 86.49 133.27
C SER A 233 72.81 87.49 133.87
N GLN A 234 72.49 88.78 133.85
CA GLN A 234 72.16 89.56 135.05
C GLN A 234 72.40 91.06 134.84
N LEU A 235 71.33 91.85 135.00
CA LEU A 235 71.24 93.05 135.86
C LEU A 235 69.87 93.75 135.61
N GLN A 236 69.02 94.13 136.57
CA GLN A 236 68.62 93.65 137.89
C GLN A 236 67.32 94.42 138.23
N THR A 237 66.39 93.71 138.87
CA THR A 237 65.19 94.06 139.68
C THR A 237 65.37 95.34 140.54
N SER A 238 64.39 96.13 141.01
CA SER A 238 63.08 95.87 141.64
C SER A 238 62.56 97.21 142.20
N TYR A 239 61.24 97.41 142.37
CA TYR A 239 60.58 97.41 143.70
C TYR A 239 59.20 98.09 143.69
N LYS A 240 58.28 97.47 144.43
CA LYS A 240 56.85 97.76 144.63
C LYS A 240 56.59 98.71 145.82
N GLU A 241 55.54 99.53 145.68
CA GLU A 241 54.44 99.86 146.62
C GLU A 241 54.72 100.24 148.10
N LYS A 242 54.13 101.37 148.60
CA LYS A 242 52.95 101.43 149.53
C LYS A 242 52.77 102.77 150.34
N LEU A 243 51.57 103.40 150.20
CA LEU A 243 50.70 104.22 151.12
C LEU A 243 50.90 105.72 151.55
N GLN A 244 49.87 106.53 151.18
CA GLN A 244 49.10 107.68 151.76
C GLN A 244 49.68 108.75 152.73
N MET A 245 49.49 110.06 152.38
CA MET A 245 48.57 111.04 153.04
C MET A 245 48.63 112.46 152.39
N GLN A 246 47.51 113.20 152.51
CA GLN A 246 47.30 114.66 152.42
C GLN A 246 47.03 115.35 151.05
N SER A 247 45.77 115.77 150.92
CA SER A 247 45.10 116.55 149.87
C SER A 247 45.74 117.88 149.48
N GLY A 248 45.69 118.20 148.17
CA GLY A 248 45.62 119.60 147.72
C GLY A 248 46.73 120.08 146.81
N TYR A 249 47.15 119.30 145.81
CA TYR A 249 47.58 119.81 144.50
C TYR A 249 47.37 118.75 143.39
N ASP A 250 46.40 117.85 143.61
CA ASP A 250 46.12 116.64 142.81
C ASP A 250 45.52 116.89 141.41
N ASN A 251 45.27 118.13 141.01
CA ASN A 251 44.48 118.41 139.79
C ASN A 251 45.29 118.42 138.48
N MET A 252 46.62 118.64 138.53
CA MET A 252 47.46 118.74 137.32
C MET A 252 48.13 117.40 136.93
N THR A 253 48.17 116.45 137.86
CA THR A 253 48.74 115.10 137.65
C THR A 253 47.72 114.11 137.05
N ILE A 254 46.43 114.36 137.23
CA ILE A 254 45.34 113.55 136.65
C ILE A 254 45.26 113.75 135.12
N GLU A 255 45.36 114.99 134.63
CA GLU A 255 45.31 115.29 133.19
C GLU A 255 46.45 114.62 132.40
N TYR A 256 47.68 114.61 132.95
CA TYR A 256 48.82 114.00 132.26
C TYR A 256 48.70 112.47 132.14
N LYS A 257 48.19 111.78 133.18
CA LYS A 257 47.94 110.33 133.14
C LYS A 257 46.77 109.98 132.23
N GLN A 258 45.71 110.80 132.20
CA GLN A 258 44.59 110.62 131.28
C GLN A 258 45.05 110.76 129.82
N LEU A 259 45.93 111.73 129.53
CA LEU A 259 46.49 111.94 128.19
C LEU A 259 47.38 110.78 127.72
N GLN A 260 48.15 110.15 128.62
CA GLN A 260 48.94 108.95 128.31
C GLN A 260 48.06 107.72 128.00
N ILE A 261 46.94 107.55 128.71
CA ILE A 261 45.97 106.48 128.42
C ILE A 261 45.34 106.73 127.05
N THR A 262 44.88 107.95 126.77
CA THR A 262 44.29 108.30 125.47
C THR A 262 45.28 108.12 124.32
N TYR A 263 46.56 108.48 124.51
CA TYR A 263 47.61 108.27 123.51
C TYR A 263 47.86 106.77 123.23
N ASN A 264 47.95 105.94 124.26
CA ASN A 264 48.16 104.49 124.08
C ASN A 264 46.93 103.80 123.46
N ASN A 265 45.72 104.27 123.78
CA ASN A 265 44.49 103.80 123.15
C ASN A 265 44.45 104.19 121.66
N LEU A 266 44.74 105.45 121.31
CA LEU A 266 44.84 105.94 119.92
C LEU A 266 45.92 105.19 119.12
N LYS A 267 47.05 104.82 119.75
CA LYS A 267 48.10 104.01 119.12
C LYS A 267 47.63 102.58 118.82
N THR A 268 46.85 102.00 119.72
CA THR A 268 46.24 100.67 119.53
C THR A 268 45.17 100.72 118.43
N GLU A 269 44.32 101.74 118.44
CA GLU A 269 43.28 101.97 117.42
C GLU A 269 43.88 102.22 116.03
N LYS A 270 44.98 103.00 115.94
CA LYS A 270 45.76 103.16 114.71
C LYS A 270 46.27 101.82 114.17
N SER A 271 46.77 100.94 115.05
CA SER A 271 47.27 99.61 114.66
C SER A 271 46.13 98.69 114.17
N GLN A 272 44.95 98.77 114.80
CA GLN A 272 43.75 98.05 114.37
C GLN A 272 43.24 98.52 113.00
N LEU A 273 43.17 99.84 112.77
CA LEU A 273 42.80 100.40 111.47
C LEU A 273 43.79 100.01 110.36
N GLN A 274 45.08 99.91 110.67
CA GLN A 274 46.12 99.48 109.74
C GLN A 274 45.96 98.01 109.31
N ASN A 275 45.57 97.14 110.24
CA ASN A 275 45.22 95.74 109.95
C ASN A 275 43.94 95.62 109.11
N SER A 276 42.90 96.38 109.44
CA SER A 276 41.65 96.42 108.66
C SER A 276 41.88 96.91 107.23
N ASN A 277 42.71 97.93 107.03
CA ASN A 277 43.05 98.41 105.69
C ASN A 277 43.86 97.37 104.89
N SER A 278 44.76 96.64 105.55
CA SER A 278 45.51 95.54 104.93
C SER A 278 44.60 94.36 104.55
N ASN A 279 43.57 94.06 105.36
CA ASN A 279 42.55 93.05 105.07
C ASN A 279 41.69 93.46 103.85
N LEU A 280 41.15 94.69 103.84
CA LEU A 280 40.36 95.20 102.72
C LEU A 280 41.16 95.25 101.41
N SER A 281 42.45 95.59 101.49
CA SER A 281 43.33 95.58 100.31
C SER A 281 43.54 94.16 99.76
N ARG A 282 43.54 93.13 100.62
CA ARG A 282 43.61 91.72 100.21
C ARG A 282 42.31 91.26 99.58
N GLU A 283 41.17 91.60 100.17
CA GLU A 283 39.84 91.28 99.62
C GLU A 283 39.63 91.93 98.24
N LYS A 284 40.08 93.18 98.07
CA LYS A 284 40.06 93.86 96.77
C LYS A 284 40.87 93.12 95.70
N LEU A 285 42.06 92.62 96.05
CA LEU A 285 42.89 91.83 95.14
C LEU A 285 42.24 90.48 94.81
N GLN A 286 41.63 89.81 95.79
CA GLN A 286 40.91 88.55 95.56
C GLN A 286 39.69 88.73 94.64
N LEU A 287 38.92 89.80 94.83
CA LEU A 287 37.79 90.15 93.94
C LEU A 287 38.28 90.46 92.52
N GLN A 288 39.41 91.16 92.38
CA GLN A 288 40.00 91.42 91.08
C GLN A 288 40.41 90.13 90.36
N SER A 289 41.10 89.20 91.03
CA SER A 289 41.45 87.91 90.45
C SER A 289 40.23 87.06 90.08
N SER A 290 39.15 87.15 90.88
CA SER A 290 37.89 86.47 90.58
C SER A 290 37.19 87.08 89.36
N TYR A 291 37.21 88.40 89.21
CA TYR A 291 36.68 89.11 88.04
C TYR A 291 37.44 88.74 86.76
N ASP A 292 38.77 88.70 86.81
CA ASP A 292 39.61 88.35 85.67
C ASP A 292 39.37 86.90 85.23
N SER A 293 39.26 85.97 86.18
CA SER A 293 38.93 84.55 85.91
C SER A 293 37.56 84.39 85.25
N LEU A 294 36.56 85.16 85.69
CA LEU A 294 35.21 85.12 85.11
C LEU A 294 35.19 85.66 83.67
N ASN A 295 36.00 86.67 83.37
CA ASN A 295 36.15 87.19 82.02
C ASN A 295 36.86 86.20 81.08
N GLU A 296 37.87 85.47 81.57
CA GLU A 296 38.48 84.37 80.81
C GLU A 296 37.48 83.26 80.52
N GLU A 297 36.67 82.85 81.51
CA GLU A 297 35.62 81.85 81.32
C GLU A 297 34.57 82.31 80.30
N LYS A 298 34.14 83.57 80.37
CA LYS A 298 33.23 84.18 79.39
C LYS A 298 33.81 84.15 77.98
N SER A 299 35.09 84.46 77.82
CA SER A 299 35.80 84.39 76.53
C SER A 299 35.89 82.95 76.00
N GLY A 300 36.16 81.99 76.88
CA GLY A 300 36.17 80.57 76.56
C GLY A 300 34.80 80.04 76.11
N LEU A 301 33.73 80.46 76.79
CA LEU A 301 32.36 80.12 76.42
C LEU A 301 31.95 80.74 75.08
N GLN A 302 32.33 81.99 74.82
CA GLN A 302 32.11 82.66 73.53
C GLN A 302 32.76 81.85 72.39
N THR A 303 34.02 81.46 72.56
CA THR A 303 34.76 80.66 71.58
C THR A 303 34.08 79.32 71.29
N ARG A 304 33.56 78.63 72.33
CA ARG A 304 32.79 77.39 72.14
C ARG A 304 31.49 77.62 71.39
N ASN A 305 30.77 78.70 71.71
CA ASN A 305 29.52 79.04 71.05
C ASN A 305 29.72 79.34 69.56
N ASP A 306 30.80 80.05 69.22
CA ASP A 306 31.16 80.34 67.82
C ASP A 306 31.53 79.05 67.08
N ARG A 307 32.26 78.14 67.73
CA ARG A 307 32.55 76.80 67.17
C ARG A 307 31.26 76.02 66.90
N PHE A 308 30.34 75.93 67.86
CA PHE A 308 29.05 75.25 67.64
C PHE A 308 28.22 75.89 66.52
N THR A 309 28.26 77.23 66.43
CA THR A 309 27.58 77.96 65.36
C THR A 309 28.17 77.62 63.98
N SER A 310 29.50 77.45 63.89
CA SER A 310 30.19 77.06 62.66
C SER A 310 30.00 75.58 62.25
N GLU A 311 29.79 74.67 63.21
CA GLU A 311 29.61 73.23 62.95
C GLU A 311 28.18 72.87 62.51
N LYS A 312 27.19 73.66 62.96
CA LYS A 312 25.75 73.43 62.70
C LYS A 312 25.38 73.28 61.21
N PRO A 313 25.88 74.12 60.28
CA PRO A 313 25.60 73.95 58.84
C PRO A 313 26.18 72.66 58.26
N GLY A 314 27.35 72.22 58.75
CA GLY A 314 27.98 70.97 58.34
C GLY A 314 27.14 69.75 58.74
N LEU A 315 26.59 69.77 59.96
CA LEU A 315 25.66 68.74 60.42
C LEU A 315 24.34 68.74 59.64
N GLN A 316 23.77 69.90 59.35
CA GLN A 316 22.59 70.01 58.49
C GLN A 316 22.84 69.42 57.10
N THR A 317 23.98 69.74 56.48
CA THR A 317 24.35 69.22 55.16
C THR A 317 24.48 67.69 55.18
N ARG A 318 25.12 67.12 56.20
CA ARG A 318 25.19 65.65 56.36
C ARG A 318 23.81 65.03 56.57
N ASN A 319 22.93 65.69 57.32
CA ASN A 319 21.57 65.20 57.53
C ASN A 319 20.76 65.17 56.22
N TYR A 320 20.84 66.23 55.41
CA TYR A 320 20.21 66.25 54.08
C TYR A 320 20.77 65.16 53.17
N ARG A 321 22.09 64.96 53.17
CA ARG A 321 22.73 63.89 52.40
C ARG A 321 22.24 62.50 52.82
N CYS A 322 22.24 62.22 54.12
CA CYS A 322 21.76 60.97 54.69
C CYS A 322 20.27 60.72 54.35
N THR A 323 19.45 61.78 54.38
CA THR A 323 18.03 61.70 54.00
C THR A 323 17.86 61.39 52.51
N SER A 324 18.67 62.00 51.65
CA SER A 324 18.67 61.72 50.20
C SER A 324 19.14 60.29 49.89
N GLU A 325 20.19 59.82 50.57
CA GLU A 325 20.69 58.45 50.45
C GLU A 325 19.63 57.44 50.89
N LYS A 326 18.95 57.70 52.02
CA LYS A 326 17.83 56.87 52.49
C LYS A 326 16.70 56.78 51.47
N SER A 327 16.29 57.90 50.87
CA SER A 327 15.26 57.92 49.82
C SER A 327 15.68 57.16 48.55
N SER A 328 16.96 57.25 48.19
CA SER A 328 17.52 56.53 47.06
C SER A 328 17.53 55.02 47.32
N LEU A 329 17.94 54.61 48.53
CA LEU A 329 17.94 53.22 48.97
C LEU A 329 16.53 52.64 49.01
N GLN A 330 15.55 53.41 49.49
CA GLN A 330 14.13 53.04 49.51
C GLN A 330 13.61 52.78 48.09
N SER A 331 14.00 53.62 47.13
CA SER A 331 13.62 53.46 45.73
C SER A 331 14.23 52.20 45.13
N SER A 332 15.50 51.93 45.43
CA SER A 332 16.21 50.72 45.01
C SER A 332 15.57 49.45 45.59
N TYR A 333 15.21 49.47 46.88
CA TYR A 333 14.49 48.38 47.56
C TYR A 333 13.13 48.08 46.89
N ASN A 334 12.35 49.12 46.59
CA ASN A 334 11.07 48.95 45.92
C ASN A 334 11.22 48.39 44.49
N SER A 335 12.30 48.76 43.79
CA SER A 335 12.61 48.19 42.47
C SER A 335 12.96 46.71 42.57
N LEU A 336 13.80 46.33 43.53
CA LEU A 336 14.15 44.94 43.80
C LEU A 336 12.91 44.10 44.15
N LEU A 337 11.96 44.68 44.91
CA LEU A 337 10.72 44.01 45.26
C LEU A 337 9.87 43.71 44.01
N ARG A 338 9.83 44.64 43.04
CA ARG A 338 9.15 44.44 41.76
C ARG A 338 9.83 43.36 40.91
N GLU A 339 11.15 43.38 40.81
CA GLU A 339 11.91 42.32 40.12
C GLU A 339 11.66 40.96 40.74
N LYS A 340 11.66 40.86 42.08
CA LYS A 340 11.32 39.62 42.78
C LYS A 340 9.93 39.12 42.42
N SER A 341 8.92 40.00 42.39
CA SER A 341 7.57 39.64 41.97
C SER A 341 7.51 39.17 40.51
N GLN A 342 8.24 39.83 39.60
CA GLN A 342 8.30 39.44 38.20
C GLN A 342 8.97 38.08 38.01
N LEU A 343 10.08 37.82 38.72
CA LEU A 343 10.76 36.52 38.72
C LEU A 343 9.86 35.42 39.28
N GLN A 344 9.10 35.70 40.34
CA GLN A 344 8.12 34.77 40.89
C GLN A 344 7.06 34.39 39.84
N THR A 345 6.53 35.39 39.12
CA THR A 345 5.58 35.14 38.03
C THR A 345 6.21 34.32 36.90
N GLY A 346 7.43 34.65 36.48
CA GLY A 346 8.17 33.88 35.47
C GLY A 346 8.41 32.42 35.88
N TYR A 347 8.77 32.18 37.14
CA TYR A 347 8.94 30.84 37.70
C TYR A 347 7.63 30.03 37.67
N ASN A 348 6.51 30.64 38.03
CA ASN A 348 5.21 29.97 38.00
C ASN A 348 4.83 29.58 36.55
N ASN A 349 5.01 30.50 35.59
CA ASN A 349 4.73 30.24 34.18
C ASN A 349 5.60 29.09 33.63
N LEU A 350 6.91 29.10 33.94
CA LEU A 350 7.82 28.00 33.57
C LEU A 350 7.41 26.66 34.17
N THR A 351 6.93 26.67 35.42
CA THR A 351 6.43 25.47 36.08
C THR A 351 5.19 24.92 35.36
N GLU A 352 4.31 25.81 34.92
CA GLU A 352 3.09 25.46 34.20
C GLU A 352 3.41 24.93 32.79
N GLU A 353 4.28 25.60 32.02
CA GLU A 353 4.80 25.10 30.73
C GLU A 353 5.44 23.72 30.88
N ASN A 354 6.24 23.52 31.93
CA ASN A 354 6.89 22.24 32.17
C ASN A 354 5.85 21.14 32.46
N SER A 355 4.77 21.45 33.18
CA SER A 355 3.67 20.51 33.42
C SER A 355 2.93 20.14 32.11
N GLN A 356 2.77 21.10 31.20
CA GLN A 356 2.16 20.88 29.88
C GLN A 356 3.07 20.03 28.99
N LEU A 357 4.36 20.32 28.96
CA LEU A 357 5.37 19.51 28.26
C LEU A 357 5.41 18.08 28.79
N GLN A 358 5.38 17.91 30.12
CA GLN A 358 5.31 16.59 30.76
C GLN A 358 4.07 15.81 30.29
N THR A 359 2.93 16.50 30.19
CA THR A 359 1.67 15.91 29.69
C THR A 359 1.80 15.49 28.22
N SER A 360 2.33 16.36 27.38
CA SER A 360 2.57 16.08 25.96
C SER A 360 3.53 14.90 25.76
N TYR A 361 4.62 14.86 26.53
CA TYR A 361 5.58 13.75 26.53
C TYR A 361 4.93 12.42 26.91
N ASN A 362 4.09 12.42 27.95
CA ASN A 362 3.37 11.21 28.37
C ASN A 362 2.38 10.73 27.31
N ASN A 363 1.70 11.64 26.60
CA ASN A 363 0.81 11.28 25.51
C ASN A 363 1.57 10.70 24.32
N LEU A 364 2.69 11.31 23.93
CA LEU A 364 3.55 10.81 22.86
C LEU A 364 4.06 9.39 23.16
N ASN A 365 4.43 9.12 24.41
CA ASN A 365 4.84 7.79 24.85
C ASN A 365 3.69 6.76 24.82
N LYS A 366 2.43 7.18 24.95
CA LYS A 366 1.26 6.30 24.76
C LYS A 366 0.96 6.02 23.29
N GLU A 367 1.18 6.99 22.40
CA GLU A 367 0.94 6.84 20.96
C GLU A 367 2.01 6.00 20.26
N LYS A 368 3.27 6.07 20.72
CA LYS A 368 4.40 5.32 20.17
C LYS A 368 4.12 3.81 19.98
N PRO A 369 3.62 3.05 20.97
CA PRO A 369 3.28 1.63 20.77
C PRO A 369 2.10 1.41 19.81
N GLN A 370 1.16 2.36 19.71
CA GLN A 370 0.05 2.27 18.75
C GLN A 370 0.56 2.43 17.31
N LEU A 371 1.44 3.40 17.05
CA LEU A 371 2.10 3.55 15.75
C LEU A 371 2.94 2.31 15.41
N GLN A 372 3.68 1.77 16.37
CA GLN A 372 4.46 0.55 16.19
C GLN A 372 3.58 -0.63 15.78
N THR A 373 2.41 -0.77 16.42
CA THR A 373 1.41 -1.79 16.10
C THR A 373 0.86 -1.59 14.69
N SER A 374 0.50 -0.36 14.34
CA SER A 374 0.02 0.00 12.99
C SER A 374 1.06 -0.32 11.92
N TYR A 375 2.33 0.03 12.15
CA TYR A 375 3.45 -0.27 11.26
C TYR A 375 3.63 -1.78 11.04
N ASN A 376 3.57 -2.57 12.11
CA ASN A 376 3.67 -4.03 12.02
C ASN A 376 2.51 -4.64 11.23
N ASN A 377 1.29 -4.14 11.44
CA ASN A 377 0.10 -4.57 10.70
C ASN A 377 0.22 -4.24 9.20
N LEU A 378 0.65 -3.03 8.86
CA LEU A 378 0.84 -2.62 7.47
C LEU A 378 1.91 -3.46 6.76
N ASN A 379 3.00 -3.81 7.45
CA ASN A 379 4.01 -4.73 6.90
C ASN A 379 3.47 -6.15 6.69
N ARG A 380 2.56 -6.61 7.55
CA ARG A 380 1.88 -7.90 7.39
C ARG A 380 0.95 -7.87 6.18
N GLU A 381 0.14 -6.84 6.01
CA GLU A 381 -0.70 -6.64 4.81
C GLU A 381 0.15 -6.56 3.54
N LYS A 382 1.26 -5.81 3.56
CA LYS A 382 2.20 -5.75 2.44
C LYS A 382 2.73 -7.14 2.06
N SER A 383 3.11 -7.95 3.04
CA SER A 383 3.60 -9.32 2.82
C SER A 383 2.50 -10.22 2.24
N GLN A 384 1.26 -10.06 2.70
CA GLN A 384 0.10 -10.79 2.19
C GLN A 384 -0.24 -10.39 0.76
N LEU A 385 -0.25 -9.10 0.45
CA LEU A 385 -0.47 -8.58 -0.91
C LEU A 385 0.63 -9.04 -1.86
N GLN A 386 1.89 -9.05 -1.41
CA GLN A 386 3.00 -9.56 -2.21
C GLN A 386 2.87 -11.06 -2.50
N THR A 387 2.42 -11.85 -1.52
CA THR A 387 2.08 -13.27 -1.72
C THR A 387 0.92 -13.43 -2.71
N SER A 388 -0.14 -12.63 -2.55
CA SER A 388 -1.30 -12.62 -3.44
C SER A 388 -0.98 -12.14 -4.85
N TYR A 389 0.04 -11.30 -5.04
CA TYR A 389 0.51 -10.85 -6.36
C TYR A 389 1.36 -11.92 -7.06
N ASN A 390 2.16 -12.66 -6.29
CA ASN A 390 3.01 -13.72 -6.82
C ASN A 390 2.25 -15.00 -7.17
N ASN A 391 1.17 -15.32 -6.45
CA ASN A 391 0.39 -16.55 -6.69
C ASN A 391 -0.20 -16.67 -8.10
N PRO A 392 -0.86 -15.62 -8.65
CA PRO A 392 -1.36 -15.63 -10.02
C PRO A 392 -0.24 -15.77 -11.07
N ASN A 393 0.96 -15.27 -10.78
CA ASN A 393 2.11 -15.46 -11.66
C ASN A 393 2.55 -16.94 -11.67
N THR A 394 2.61 -17.58 -10.50
CA THR A 394 2.90 -19.02 -10.40
C THR A 394 1.83 -19.87 -11.10
N GLU A 395 0.55 -19.57 -10.89
CA GLU A 395 -0.56 -20.26 -11.57
C GLU A 395 -0.53 -20.03 -13.08
N LYS A 396 -0.21 -18.81 -13.53
CA LYS A 396 -0.02 -18.48 -14.94
C LYS A 396 1.11 -19.30 -15.56
N PHE A 397 2.28 -19.40 -14.91
CA PHE A 397 3.39 -20.22 -15.41
C PHE A 397 3.01 -21.71 -15.49
N GLN A 398 2.31 -22.24 -14.48
CA GLN A 398 1.84 -23.63 -14.47
C GLN A 398 0.80 -23.91 -15.57
N LEU A 399 -0.13 -22.97 -15.82
CA LEU A 399 -1.11 -23.08 -16.90
C LEU A 399 -0.44 -22.99 -18.27
N GLN A 400 0.58 -22.14 -18.40
CA GLN A 400 1.35 -21.99 -19.63
C GLN A 400 2.09 -23.29 -19.97
N ASP A 401 2.73 -23.93 -18.99
CA ASP A 401 3.44 -25.19 -19.16
C ASP A 401 2.49 -26.35 -19.55
N LYS A 402 1.32 -26.42 -18.88
CA LYS A 402 0.26 -27.36 -19.26
C LYS A 402 -0.24 -27.14 -20.69
N PHE A 403 -0.39 -25.88 -21.13
CA PHE A 403 -0.83 -25.56 -22.49
C PHE A 403 0.19 -26.00 -23.54
N HIS A 404 1.49 -25.78 -23.29
CA HIS A 404 2.56 -26.24 -24.18
C HIS A 404 2.62 -27.77 -24.26
N THR A 405 2.42 -28.45 -23.12
CA THR A 405 2.39 -29.91 -23.05
C THR A 405 1.21 -30.49 -23.84
N MET A 406 0.01 -29.94 -23.67
CA MET A 406 -1.18 -30.37 -24.43
C MET A 406 -1.07 -30.06 -25.92
N ALA A 407 -0.47 -28.93 -26.30
CA ALA A 407 -0.23 -28.61 -27.71
C ALA A 407 0.72 -29.62 -28.36
N ALA A 408 1.80 -30.00 -27.68
CA ALA A 408 2.74 -31.01 -28.16
C ALA A 408 2.10 -32.41 -28.28
N GLU A 409 1.22 -32.80 -27.34
CA GLU A 409 0.47 -34.06 -27.43
C GLU A 409 -0.54 -34.06 -28.59
N LYS A 410 -1.25 -32.94 -28.79
CA LYS A 410 -2.16 -32.79 -29.94
C LYS A 410 -1.42 -32.96 -31.26
N ASP A 411 -0.29 -32.28 -31.44
CA ASP A 411 0.51 -32.39 -32.67
C ASP A 411 1.05 -33.81 -32.88
N LYS A 412 1.45 -34.49 -31.79
CA LYS A 412 1.94 -35.87 -31.83
C LYS A 412 0.84 -36.87 -32.21
N LEU A 413 -0.38 -36.67 -31.71
CA LEU A 413 -1.55 -37.49 -32.06
C LEU A 413 -2.02 -37.21 -33.50
N GLN A 414 -2.02 -35.95 -33.92
CA GLN A 414 -2.41 -35.56 -35.27
C GLN A 414 -1.45 -36.14 -36.33
N LYS A 415 -0.14 -36.12 -36.06
CA LYS A 415 0.86 -36.79 -36.93
C LYS A 415 0.70 -38.32 -36.96
N ARG A 416 0.32 -38.95 -35.84
CA ARG A 416 0.10 -40.41 -35.79
C ARG A 416 -1.13 -40.86 -36.59
N LEU A 417 -2.21 -40.08 -36.60
CA LEU A 417 -3.42 -40.42 -37.39
C LEU A 417 -3.28 -40.08 -38.89
N CYS A 418 -2.58 -38.99 -39.23
CA CYS A 418 -2.49 -38.55 -40.63
C CYS A 418 -1.55 -39.42 -41.48
N ASN A 419 -0.45 -39.91 -40.91
CA ASN A 419 0.60 -40.62 -41.66
C ASN A 419 0.13 -41.90 -42.38
N PRO A 420 -0.62 -42.83 -41.77
CA PRO A 420 -1.09 -44.04 -42.47
C PRO A 420 -2.16 -43.74 -43.53
N ARG A 421 -2.98 -42.70 -43.32
CA ARG A 421 -4.06 -42.29 -44.24
C ARG A 421 -3.52 -41.64 -45.50
N MET A 422 -2.53 -40.74 -45.37
CA MET A 422 -1.86 -40.13 -46.53
C MET A 422 -1.11 -41.18 -47.37
N GLU A 423 -0.50 -42.18 -46.73
CA GLU A 423 0.29 -43.20 -47.42
C GLU A 423 -0.54 -44.16 -48.28
N ILE A 424 -1.82 -44.40 -47.97
CA ILE A 424 -2.67 -45.31 -48.77
C ILE A 424 -3.52 -44.53 -49.77
N THR A 425 -4.09 -43.38 -49.39
CA THR A 425 -4.98 -42.61 -50.28
C THR A 425 -4.24 -42.01 -51.48
N LYS A 426 -2.91 -41.88 -51.45
CA LYS A 426 -2.10 -41.48 -52.61
C LYS A 426 -2.18 -42.45 -53.81
N TYR A 427 -2.62 -43.69 -53.59
CA TYR A 427 -2.83 -44.68 -54.65
C TYR A 427 -4.28 -44.72 -55.15
N ALA A 428 -5.08 -43.69 -54.86
CA ALA A 428 -6.46 -43.58 -55.33
C ALA A 428 -6.55 -43.68 -56.86
N VAL A 429 -7.42 -44.56 -57.34
CA VAL A 429 -7.70 -44.74 -58.77
C VAL A 429 -9.17 -44.46 -59.06
N ASP A 430 -9.42 -43.86 -60.22
CA ASP A 430 -10.78 -43.57 -60.65
C ASP A 430 -11.41 -44.80 -61.34
N VAL A 431 -12.09 -45.64 -60.55
CA VAL A 431 -12.72 -46.88 -61.05
C VAL A 431 -14.07 -46.57 -61.68
N THR A 432 -14.34 -47.14 -62.86
CA THR A 432 -15.66 -47.12 -63.51
C THR A 432 -16.12 -48.56 -63.78
N LEU A 433 -17.41 -48.83 -63.67
CA LEU A 433 -17.98 -50.16 -63.90
C LEU A 433 -18.01 -50.52 -65.39
N ASP A 434 -17.81 -51.80 -65.70
CA ASP A 434 -17.80 -52.33 -67.06
C ASP A 434 -19.17 -52.93 -67.46
N PRO A 435 -19.92 -52.28 -68.38
CA PRO A 435 -21.23 -52.76 -68.84
C PRO A 435 -21.20 -54.14 -69.51
N ASP A 436 -20.07 -54.54 -70.10
CA ASP A 436 -19.96 -55.82 -70.79
C ASP A 436 -19.89 -57.00 -69.80
N THR A 437 -19.49 -56.73 -68.55
CA THR A 437 -19.40 -57.73 -67.48
C THR A 437 -20.67 -57.81 -66.63
N ALA A 438 -21.48 -56.74 -66.59
CA ALA A 438 -22.63 -56.62 -65.69
C ALA A 438 -23.74 -57.64 -66.01
N GLU A 439 -24.25 -58.34 -64.99
CA GLU A 439 -25.42 -59.21 -65.15
C GLU A 439 -26.68 -58.43 -65.58
N ASN A 440 -27.61 -59.09 -66.28
CA ASN A 440 -28.75 -58.45 -66.94
C ASN A 440 -29.72 -57.74 -65.98
N ASN A 441 -29.81 -58.12 -64.71
CA ASN A 441 -30.63 -57.44 -63.70
C ASN A 441 -29.92 -56.26 -63.02
N LEU A 442 -28.74 -55.84 -63.50
CA LEU A 442 -28.02 -54.68 -62.96
C LEU A 442 -28.22 -53.44 -63.83
N ILE A 443 -28.55 -52.30 -63.21
CA ILE A 443 -28.52 -50.98 -63.85
C ILE A 443 -27.28 -50.23 -63.39
N LEU A 444 -26.48 -49.79 -64.37
CA LEU A 444 -25.33 -48.92 -64.19
C LEU A 444 -25.74 -47.45 -64.42
N SER A 445 -25.15 -46.51 -63.67
CA SER A 445 -25.30 -45.08 -63.95
C SER A 445 -24.52 -44.67 -65.21
N ALA A 446 -24.88 -43.53 -65.80
CA ALA A 446 -24.26 -43.03 -67.03
C ALA A 446 -22.75 -42.73 -66.87
N ASP A 447 -22.32 -42.33 -65.68
CA ASP A 447 -20.90 -42.11 -65.33
C ASP A 447 -20.16 -43.41 -64.97
N GLY A 448 -20.85 -44.55 -64.94
CA GLY A 448 -20.30 -45.85 -64.55
C GLY A 448 -19.89 -45.94 -63.09
N LYS A 449 -20.34 -45.03 -62.20
CA LYS A 449 -19.97 -45.03 -60.78
C LYS A 449 -20.96 -45.75 -59.89
N GLN A 450 -22.18 -46.00 -60.34
CA GLN A 450 -23.23 -46.60 -59.52
C GLN A 450 -23.76 -47.88 -60.13
N VAL A 451 -24.07 -48.85 -59.27
CA VAL A 451 -24.77 -50.08 -59.67
C VAL A 451 -25.86 -50.45 -58.68
N ARG A 452 -27.02 -50.83 -59.20
CA ARG A 452 -28.15 -51.36 -58.42
C ARG A 452 -28.84 -52.51 -59.14
N HIS A 453 -29.42 -53.40 -58.37
CA HIS A 453 -30.25 -54.49 -58.88
C HIS A 453 -31.67 -54.00 -59.22
N VAL A 454 -32.28 -54.57 -60.26
CA VAL A 454 -33.70 -54.43 -60.62
C VAL A 454 -34.35 -55.78 -60.82
N ASP A 455 -35.67 -55.85 -60.60
CA ASP A 455 -36.40 -57.12 -60.64
C ASP A 455 -36.69 -57.60 -62.09
N SER A 456 -36.43 -56.76 -63.09
CA SER A 456 -36.64 -57.07 -64.50
C SER A 456 -35.32 -57.01 -65.27
N PRO A 457 -34.97 -58.06 -66.05
CA PRO A 457 -33.74 -58.09 -66.80
C PRO A 457 -33.72 -57.05 -67.90
N GLN A 458 -32.54 -56.48 -68.11
CA GLN A 458 -32.25 -55.69 -69.29
C GLN A 458 -32.08 -56.59 -70.51
N ASN A 459 -32.52 -56.11 -71.67
CA ASN A 459 -32.35 -56.79 -72.94
C ASN A 459 -30.94 -56.50 -73.52
N LEU A 460 -29.90 -57.01 -72.85
CA LEU A 460 -28.52 -56.88 -73.28
C LEU A 460 -28.04 -58.16 -73.97
N PRO A 461 -27.15 -58.07 -74.98
CA PRO A 461 -26.61 -59.26 -75.63
C PRO A 461 -25.77 -60.07 -74.64
N ASP A 462 -25.93 -61.40 -74.69
CA ASP A 462 -25.05 -62.30 -73.95
C ASP A 462 -23.64 -62.29 -74.58
N ASN A 463 -22.63 -62.28 -73.72
CA ASN A 463 -21.23 -62.34 -74.10
C ASN A 463 -20.44 -63.14 -73.05
N PRO A 464 -19.25 -63.66 -73.36
CA PRO A 464 -18.48 -64.50 -72.43
C PRO A 464 -18.04 -63.80 -71.14
N GLN A 465 -17.89 -62.47 -71.14
CA GLN A 465 -17.46 -61.67 -69.98
C GLN A 465 -18.61 -61.35 -69.03
N ARG A 466 -19.86 -61.40 -69.51
CA ARG A 466 -21.06 -61.11 -68.74
C ARG A 466 -21.28 -62.15 -67.65
N PHE A 467 -21.44 -61.70 -66.41
CA PHE A 467 -21.90 -62.56 -65.33
C PHE A 467 -23.34 -63.04 -65.57
N ASP A 468 -23.56 -64.34 -65.42
CA ASP A 468 -24.89 -64.96 -65.54
C ASP A 468 -24.87 -66.29 -64.77
N PRO A 469 -25.75 -66.54 -63.78
CA PRO A 469 -26.89 -65.72 -63.33
C PRO A 469 -26.59 -64.85 -62.10
N VAL A 470 -25.33 -64.73 -61.69
CA VAL A 470 -24.96 -64.01 -60.46
C VAL A 470 -24.92 -62.50 -60.69
N VAL A 471 -25.48 -61.73 -59.76
CA VAL A 471 -25.69 -60.27 -59.85
C VAL A 471 -24.41 -59.46 -59.60
N ASN A 472 -23.35 -59.77 -60.35
CA ASN A 472 -22.01 -59.19 -60.21
C ASN A 472 -21.65 -58.29 -61.39
N VAL A 473 -20.68 -57.40 -61.17
CA VAL A 473 -20.07 -56.55 -62.19
C VAL A 473 -18.60 -56.28 -61.84
N LEU A 474 -17.74 -56.12 -62.85
CA LEU A 474 -16.34 -55.71 -62.65
C LEU A 474 -16.15 -54.23 -62.93
N GLY A 475 -15.07 -53.68 -62.38
CA GLY A 475 -14.49 -52.43 -62.85
C GLY A 475 -13.87 -52.62 -64.24
N LYS A 476 -13.95 -51.58 -65.06
CA LYS A 476 -13.39 -51.50 -66.41
C LYS A 476 -11.87 -51.47 -66.41
N GLN A 477 -11.28 -50.83 -65.40
CA GLN A 477 -9.84 -50.77 -65.20
C GLN A 477 -9.37 -52.03 -64.46
N GLY A 478 -8.50 -52.81 -65.10
CA GLY A 478 -7.82 -53.93 -64.45
C GLY A 478 -6.32 -53.68 -64.32
N PHE A 479 -5.72 -54.25 -63.28
CA PHE A 479 -4.36 -53.97 -62.84
C PHE A 479 -3.51 -55.25 -62.85
N THR A 480 -2.29 -55.15 -63.37
CA THR A 480 -1.31 -56.26 -63.42
C THR A 480 -0.09 -56.02 -62.53
N THR A 481 0.04 -54.83 -61.95
CA THR A 481 1.17 -54.38 -61.11
C THR A 481 0.73 -53.19 -60.28
N GLY A 482 1.50 -52.87 -59.25
CA GLY A 482 1.41 -51.65 -58.46
C GLY A 482 0.38 -51.71 -57.35
N ARG A 483 0.14 -50.53 -56.78
CA ARG A 483 -0.84 -50.31 -55.71
C ARG A 483 -2.00 -49.50 -56.22
N PHE A 484 -3.20 -49.87 -55.83
CA PHE A 484 -4.38 -49.08 -56.13
C PHE A 484 -5.38 -49.09 -54.98
N TYR A 485 -6.17 -48.03 -54.92
CA TYR A 485 -7.11 -47.75 -53.86
C TYR A 485 -8.42 -47.21 -54.45
N TYR A 486 -9.57 -47.70 -54.00
CA TYR A 486 -10.86 -47.11 -54.34
C TYR A 486 -11.84 -47.23 -53.18
N GLU A 487 -12.79 -46.30 -53.13
CA GLU A 487 -13.83 -46.25 -52.09
C GLU A 487 -15.20 -46.56 -52.69
N VAL A 488 -16.03 -47.26 -51.91
CA VAL A 488 -17.41 -47.57 -52.28
C VAL A 488 -18.33 -47.18 -51.14
N GLU A 489 -19.29 -46.31 -51.41
CA GLU A 489 -20.40 -46.04 -50.51
C GLU A 489 -21.41 -47.17 -50.54
N VAL A 490 -21.74 -47.66 -49.35
CA VAL A 490 -22.64 -48.80 -49.09
C VAL A 490 -23.81 -48.42 -48.18
N SER A 491 -23.97 -47.12 -47.91
CA SER A 491 -25.01 -46.54 -47.06
C SER A 491 -26.41 -47.02 -47.45
N GLY A 492 -27.19 -47.43 -46.45
CA GLY A 492 -28.57 -47.89 -46.65
C GLY A 492 -28.73 -49.29 -47.26
N LYS A 493 -27.63 -50.02 -47.53
CA LYS A 493 -27.70 -51.42 -48.00
C LYS A 493 -27.77 -52.42 -46.84
N THR A 494 -28.40 -53.56 -47.11
CA THR A 494 -28.50 -54.70 -46.18
C THR A 494 -27.74 -55.94 -46.66
N ALA A 495 -27.34 -55.97 -47.94
CA ALA A 495 -26.45 -56.97 -48.49
C ALA A 495 -25.61 -56.42 -49.65
N TRP A 496 -24.35 -56.87 -49.76
CA TRP A 496 -23.43 -56.57 -50.86
C TRP A 496 -22.14 -57.41 -50.74
N ASP A 497 -21.40 -57.54 -51.84
CA ASP A 497 -20.04 -58.10 -51.85
C ASP A 497 -19.09 -57.11 -52.57
N LEU A 498 -17.91 -56.88 -51.99
CA LEU A 498 -16.90 -55.96 -52.52
C LEU A 498 -15.51 -56.60 -52.45
N GLY A 499 -14.66 -56.31 -53.43
CA GLY A 499 -13.27 -56.74 -53.42
C GLY A 499 -12.65 -56.77 -54.80
N VAL A 500 -11.78 -57.72 -55.08
CA VAL A 500 -11.16 -57.87 -56.40
C VAL A 500 -11.30 -59.29 -56.95
N ALA A 501 -11.38 -59.41 -58.27
CA ALA A 501 -11.48 -60.67 -58.99
C ALA A 501 -10.34 -60.80 -60.02
N ARG A 502 -9.83 -62.00 -60.25
CA ARG A 502 -8.90 -62.26 -61.35
C ARG A 502 -9.62 -62.19 -62.70
N GLU A 503 -8.86 -61.91 -63.76
CA GLU A 503 -9.34 -61.88 -65.13
C GLU A 503 -9.96 -63.22 -65.54
N SER A 504 -9.28 -64.33 -65.27
CA SER A 504 -9.75 -65.68 -65.60
C SER A 504 -10.86 -66.22 -64.71
N SER A 505 -11.35 -65.47 -63.72
CA SER A 505 -12.38 -65.94 -62.80
C SER A 505 -13.68 -66.28 -63.55
N ASN A 506 -14.27 -67.44 -63.25
CA ASN A 506 -15.48 -67.91 -63.91
C ASN A 506 -16.63 -66.88 -63.81
N ARG A 507 -17.32 -66.64 -64.94
CA ARG A 507 -18.44 -65.69 -65.08
C ARG A 507 -19.80 -66.36 -65.27
N LYS A 508 -19.83 -67.67 -65.56
CA LYS A 508 -21.06 -68.39 -65.92
C LYS A 508 -21.46 -69.44 -64.87
N GLY A 509 -22.76 -69.58 -64.65
CA GLY A 509 -23.34 -70.57 -63.75
C GLY A 509 -23.08 -70.26 -62.27
N ARG A 510 -23.03 -71.32 -61.45
CA ARG A 510 -22.86 -71.17 -60.00
C ARG A 510 -21.42 -70.76 -59.67
N ILE A 511 -21.25 -69.54 -59.19
CA ILE A 511 -19.96 -68.99 -58.76
C ILE A 511 -19.84 -69.04 -57.24
N SER A 512 -18.72 -69.59 -56.75
CA SER A 512 -18.34 -69.53 -55.34
C SER A 512 -17.23 -68.50 -55.21
N LEU A 513 -17.51 -67.39 -54.53
CA LEU A 513 -16.50 -66.39 -54.20
C LEU A 513 -15.52 -67.05 -53.22
N SER A 514 -14.25 -67.15 -53.59
CA SER A 514 -13.16 -67.55 -52.70
C SER A 514 -11.81 -67.22 -53.36
N PRO A 515 -10.72 -67.08 -52.59
CA PRO A 515 -9.38 -66.84 -53.13
C PRO A 515 -8.94 -67.91 -54.14
N GLU A 516 -9.30 -69.18 -53.93
CA GLU A 516 -9.00 -70.29 -54.84
C GLU A 516 -9.69 -70.13 -56.20
N ASN A 517 -10.89 -69.54 -56.23
CA ASN A 517 -11.63 -69.23 -57.45
C ASN A 517 -11.28 -67.83 -58.01
N GLY A 518 -10.27 -67.18 -57.44
CA GLY A 518 -9.76 -65.89 -57.89
C GLY A 518 -10.52 -64.68 -57.38
N TYR A 519 -11.23 -64.78 -56.25
CA TYR A 519 -11.98 -63.68 -55.63
C TYR A 519 -11.45 -63.38 -54.22
N TRP A 520 -11.08 -62.13 -53.95
CA TRP A 520 -10.75 -61.63 -52.60
C TRP A 520 -11.77 -60.59 -52.21
N THR A 521 -12.82 -61.03 -51.52
CA THR A 521 -14.00 -60.22 -51.26
C THR A 521 -14.44 -60.31 -49.81
N ILE A 522 -15.03 -59.23 -49.32
CA ILE A 522 -15.83 -59.23 -48.09
C ILE A 522 -17.29 -58.95 -48.44
N TRP A 523 -18.21 -59.37 -47.57
CA TRP A 523 -19.63 -59.19 -47.80
C TRP A 523 -20.41 -58.82 -46.55
N LEU A 524 -21.56 -58.19 -46.79
CA LEU A 524 -22.62 -57.95 -45.82
C LEU A 524 -23.84 -58.80 -46.22
N LYS A 525 -24.48 -59.51 -45.28
CA LYS A 525 -25.89 -59.94 -45.42
C LYS A 525 -26.64 -59.69 -44.12
N ASN A 526 -27.97 -59.78 -44.19
CA ASN A 526 -28.90 -59.62 -43.07
C ASN A 526 -28.81 -58.25 -42.36
N GLY A 527 -28.13 -57.27 -42.97
CA GLY A 527 -28.03 -55.89 -42.46
C GLY A 527 -26.86 -55.61 -41.52
N ASP A 528 -26.34 -56.63 -40.83
CA ASP A 528 -25.32 -56.50 -39.78
C ASP A 528 -24.24 -57.61 -39.76
N LYS A 529 -24.36 -58.66 -40.58
CA LYS A 529 -23.39 -59.76 -40.63
C LYS A 529 -22.33 -59.50 -41.69
N TYR A 530 -21.11 -59.23 -41.26
CA TYR A 530 -19.94 -58.99 -42.12
C TYR A 530 -19.00 -60.19 -42.09
N GLU A 531 -18.59 -60.67 -43.26
CA GLU A 531 -17.64 -61.78 -43.38
C GLU A 531 -16.62 -61.51 -44.48
N ALA A 532 -15.36 -61.93 -44.24
CA ALA A 532 -14.37 -62.07 -45.28
C ALA A 532 -14.47 -63.48 -45.88
N ILE A 533 -14.56 -63.57 -47.21
CA ILE A 533 -14.78 -64.83 -47.91
C ILE A 533 -13.46 -65.59 -48.07
N GLU A 534 -12.89 -66.02 -46.95
CA GLU A 534 -11.82 -66.99 -46.90
C GLU A 534 -12.38 -68.42 -46.92
N ASN A 535 -11.48 -69.39 -46.90
CA ASN A 535 -11.80 -70.81 -46.81
C ASN A 535 -11.15 -71.42 -45.55
N PRO A 536 -11.88 -71.52 -44.42
CA PRO A 536 -13.28 -71.12 -44.20
C PRO A 536 -13.47 -69.61 -44.05
N SER A 537 -14.72 -69.12 -44.20
CA SER A 537 -15.03 -67.69 -44.09
C SER A 537 -14.83 -67.16 -42.67
N VAL A 538 -14.39 -65.90 -42.57
CA VAL A 538 -14.03 -65.25 -41.30
C VAL A 538 -15.06 -64.18 -40.94
N LEU A 539 -15.67 -64.28 -39.75
CA LEU A 539 -16.61 -63.29 -39.24
C LEU A 539 -15.88 -62.00 -38.81
N LEU A 540 -16.36 -60.84 -39.28
CA LEU A 540 -15.77 -59.53 -39.02
C LEU A 540 -16.57 -58.79 -37.94
N SER A 541 -15.95 -58.54 -36.78
CA SER A 541 -16.56 -57.81 -35.66
C SER A 541 -16.32 -56.31 -35.79
N LEU A 542 -17.26 -55.59 -36.42
CA LEU A 542 -17.21 -54.14 -36.58
C LEU A 542 -17.92 -53.44 -35.41
N LYS A 543 -17.27 -52.42 -34.83
CA LYS A 543 -17.86 -51.63 -33.72
C LYS A 543 -19.07 -50.80 -34.18
N GLU A 544 -19.01 -50.30 -35.40
CA GLU A 544 -20.03 -49.47 -36.01
C GLU A 544 -20.19 -49.88 -37.48
N LYS A 545 -21.40 -49.68 -38.03
CA LYS A 545 -21.72 -50.03 -39.42
C LYS A 545 -20.97 -49.07 -40.37
N PRO A 546 -20.13 -49.57 -41.30
CA PRO A 546 -19.46 -48.72 -42.26
C PRO A 546 -20.46 -48.16 -43.27
N GLU A 547 -20.40 -46.85 -43.49
CA GLU A 547 -21.12 -46.16 -44.56
C GLU A 547 -20.36 -46.26 -45.89
N ARG A 548 -19.04 -46.39 -45.79
CA ARG A 548 -18.12 -46.59 -46.91
C ARG A 548 -17.15 -47.71 -46.62
N VAL A 549 -16.74 -48.40 -47.68
CA VAL A 549 -15.71 -49.43 -47.64
C VAL A 549 -14.66 -49.08 -48.67
N ALA A 550 -13.43 -48.94 -48.22
CA ALA A 550 -12.29 -48.74 -49.09
C ALA A 550 -11.56 -50.04 -49.35
N VAL A 551 -11.14 -50.26 -50.58
CA VAL A 551 -10.37 -51.42 -51.01
C VAL A 551 -9.00 -50.93 -51.44
N PHE A 552 -7.96 -51.41 -50.78
CA PHE A 552 -6.56 -51.18 -51.11
C PHE A 552 -5.93 -52.48 -51.58
N VAL A 553 -5.19 -52.43 -52.67
CA VAL A 553 -4.44 -53.57 -53.18
C VAL A 553 -2.99 -53.18 -53.33
N ASP A 554 -2.11 -54.06 -52.87
CA ASP A 554 -0.69 -54.05 -53.18
C ASP A 554 -0.39 -55.34 -53.95
N TYR A 555 -0.25 -55.20 -55.27
CA TYR A 555 -0.12 -56.34 -56.18
C TYR A 555 1.19 -57.10 -55.91
N GLU A 556 2.30 -56.38 -55.76
CA GLU A 556 3.61 -56.99 -55.50
C GLU A 556 3.71 -57.60 -54.10
N ALA A 557 3.13 -56.96 -53.08
CA ALA A 557 3.12 -57.50 -51.73
C ALA A 557 2.07 -58.60 -51.52
N GLY A 558 1.16 -58.81 -52.47
CA GLY A 558 0.11 -59.81 -52.36
C GLY A 558 -0.92 -59.47 -51.29
N LEU A 559 -1.34 -58.21 -51.22
CA LEU A 559 -2.28 -57.72 -50.22
C LEU A 559 -3.58 -57.23 -50.87
N VAL A 560 -4.71 -57.62 -50.29
CA VAL A 560 -6.02 -56.98 -50.51
C VAL A 560 -6.56 -56.61 -49.14
N SER A 561 -6.62 -55.32 -48.85
CA SER A 561 -7.02 -54.78 -47.55
C SER A 561 -8.28 -53.95 -47.68
N PHE A 562 -9.15 -54.07 -46.69
CA PHE A 562 -10.43 -53.37 -46.61
C PHE A 562 -10.40 -52.44 -45.41
N TYR A 563 -10.85 -51.21 -45.60
CA TYR A 563 -10.87 -50.18 -44.54
C TYR A 563 -12.23 -49.50 -44.45
N ASP A 564 -12.57 -49.04 -43.26
CA ASP A 564 -13.54 -47.97 -43.04
C ASP A 564 -12.79 -46.64 -43.26
N PRO A 565 -13.00 -45.91 -44.37
CA PRO A 565 -12.23 -44.71 -44.70
C PRO A 565 -12.59 -43.51 -43.81
N ASP A 566 -13.77 -43.50 -43.17
CA ASP A 566 -14.20 -42.45 -42.26
C ASP A 566 -13.44 -42.49 -40.93
N ARG A 567 -13.22 -43.71 -40.44
CA ARG A 567 -12.53 -43.95 -39.15
C ARG A 567 -11.08 -44.36 -39.31
N TRP A 568 -10.68 -44.65 -40.54
CA TRP A 568 -9.39 -45.22 -40.91
C TRP A 568 -9.06 -46.51 -40.14
N ASN A 569 -10.06 -47.38 -39.96
CA ASN A 569 -9.90 -48.67 -39.30
C ASN A 569 -9.78 -49.78 -40.34
N LEU A 570 -8.80 -50.66 -40.18
CA LEU A 570 -8.71 -51.88 -40.97
C LEU A 570 -9.91 -52.79 -40.65
N ILE A 571 -10.68 -53.13 -41.67
CA ILE A 571 -11.79 -54.08 -41.61
C ILE A 571 -11.23 -55.51 -41.74
N HIS A 572 -10.46 -55.76 -42.80
CA HIS A 572 -9.84 -57.06 -43.04
C HIS A 572 -8.65 -56.94 -44.00
N SER A 573 -7.74 -57.92 -44.02
CA SER A 573 -6.70 -57.98 -45.04
C SER A 573 -6.39 -59.42 -45.43
N PHE A 574 -6.60 -59.75 -46.70
CA PHE A 574 -6.01 -60.93 -47.32
C PHE A 574 -4.51 -60.68 -47.49
N ARG A 575 -3.69 -61.67 -47.12
CA ARG A 575 -2.23 -61.59 -47.18
C ARG A 575 -1.63 -62.81 -47.85
N GLY A 576 -0.43 -62.65 -48.41
CA GLY A 576 0.28 -63.74 -49.09
C GLY A 576 -0.36 -64.14 -50.42
N VAL A 577 -1.11 -63.21 -51.04
CA VAL A 577 -1.76 -63.46 -52.33
C VAL A 577 -0.73 -63.42 -53.44
N SER A 578 -0.52 -64.53 -54.15
CA SER A 578 0.31 -64.53 -55.36
C SER A 578 -0.56 -64.19 -56.58
N PHE A 579 -0.60 -62.91 -56.96
CA PHE A 579 -1.22 -62.51 -58.22
C PHE A 579 -0.31 -62.87 -59.40
N LYS A 580 -0.90 -63.45 -60.45
CA LYS A 580 -0.17 -63.94 -61.65
C LYS A 580 -0.76 -63.43 -62.96
N GLU A 581 -1.84 -62.67 -62.88
CA GLU A 581 -2.61 -62.17 -64.01
C GLU A 581 -3.32 -60.87 -63.61
N LYS A 582 -4.01 -60.24 -64.56
CA LYS A 582 -4.74 -59.01 -64.31
C LYS A 582 -5.87 -59.24 -63.29
N ILE A 583 -6.03 -58.29 -62.38
CA ILE A 583 -7.15 -58.26 -61.42
C ILE A 583 -8.02 -57.03 -61.64
N TYR A 584 -9.31 -57.18 -61.39
CA TYR A 584 -10.32 -56.16 -61.56
C TYR A 584 -11.02 -55.87 -60.23
N PRO A 585 -11.34 -54.60 -59.92
CA PRO A 585 -12.33 -54.28 -58.89
C PRO A 585 -13.62 -55.06 -59.11
N PHE A 586 -14.18 -55.61 -58.05
CA PHE A 586 -15.35 -56.48 -58.06
C PHE A 586 -16.46 -55.91 -57.19
N PHE A 587 -17.68 -55.93 -57.72
CA PHE A 587 -18.86 -55.37 -57.07
C PHE A 587 -20.07 -56.29 -57.24
N SER A 588 -20.83 -56.45 -56.16
CA SER A 588 -22.12 -57.12 -56.14
C SER A 588 -23.08 -56.32 -55.26
N PRO A 589 -24.09 -55.63 -55.82
CA PRO A 589 -25.08 -54.92 -55.01
C PRO A 589 -26.04 -55.85 -54.27
N SER A 590 -25.96 -57.18 -54.51
CA SER A 590 -26.95 -58.18 -54.10
C SER A 590 -28.37 -57.89 -54.62
N THR A 591 -29.32 -58.78 -54.30
CA THR A 591 -30.71 -58.62 -54.73
C THR A 591 -31.43 -57.52 -53.94
N ARG A 592 -32.57 -57.06 -54.46
CA ARG A 592 -33.35 -55.93 -53.89
C ARG A 592 -34.02 -56.24 -52.54
N ASP A 593 -34.17 -57.52 -52.18
CA ASP A 593 -34.80 -58.02 -50.94
C ASP A 593 -36.10 -57.27 -50.57
N GLY A 594 -37.11 -57.35 -51.45
CA GLY A 594 -38.42 -56.71 -51.22
C GLY A 594 -38.37 -55.18 -51.09
N GLY A 595 -37.29 -54.55 -51.55
CA GLY A 595 -37.07 -53.11 -51.47
C GLY A 595 -36.04 -52.67 -50.43
N LYS A 596 -35.72 -53.52 -49.45
CA LYS A 596 -34.83 -53.18 -48.32
C LYS A 596 -33.38 -52.93 -48.73
N ASN A 597 -32.94 -53.50 -49.84
CA ASN A 597 -31.57 -53.36 -50.37
C ASN A 597 -31.53 -52.58 -51.69
N SER A 598 -32.48 -51.65 -51.91
CA SER A 598 -32.61 -50.92 -53.18
C SER A 598 -31.52 -49.87 -53.43
N SER A 599 -30.79 -49.44 -52.40
CA SER A 599 -29.71 -48.46 -52.54
C SER A 599 -28.58 -48.99 -53.45
N PRO A 600 -28.03 -48.16 -54.34
CA PRO A 600 -26.91 -48.55 -55.19
C PRO A 600 -25.63 -48.72 -54.38
N LEU A 601 -24.67 -49.46 -54.93
CA LEU A 601 -23.25 -49.25 -54.62
C LEU A 601 -22.77 -48.04 -55.40
N ILE A 602 -22.06 -47.11 -54.76
CA ILE A 602 -21.55 -45.88 -55.40
C ILE A 602 -20.03 -45.85 -55.24
N ILE A 603 -19.29 -45.84 -56.34
CA ILE A 603 -17.83 -45.65 -56.34
C ILE A 603 -17.54 -44.17 -56.08
N ILE A 604 -16.76 -43.88 -55.05
CA ILE A 604 -16.41 -42.52 -54.62
C ILE A 604 -14.99 -42.19 -55.07
N THR A 605 -14.80 -41.00 -55.62
CA THR A 605 -13.48 -40.43 -55.86
C THR A 605 -12.91 -39.89 -54.54
N PRO A 606 -11.80 -40.45 -54.01
CA PRO A 606 -11.28 -40.03 -52.71
C PRO A 606 -10.78 -38.58 -52.71
N ILE A 607 -11.11 -37.81 -51.68
CA ILE A 607 -10.58 -36.45 -51.47
C ILE A 607 -9.25 -36.58 -50.72
N SER A 608 -8.14 -36.12 -51.33
CA SER A 608 -6.83 -36.07 -50.70
C SER A 608 -6.86 -35.17 -49.45
N CYS A 609 -6.27 -35.61 -48.34
CA CYS A 609 -6.16 -34.75 -47.15
C CYS A 609 -5.35 -33.48 -47.49
N PRO A 610 -5.81 -32.28 -47.11
CA PRO A 610 -5.02 -31.07 -47.26
C PRO A 610 -3.76 -31.16 -46.39
N ASN A 611 -2.62 -30.77 -46.96
CA ASN A 611 -1.31 -30.74 -46.30
C ASN A 611 -1.27 -29.86 -45.04
#